data_AF-A0A5B9VZI1-F1
#
_entry.id   AF-A0A5B9VZI1-F1
#
_cell.length_a   1.000
_cell.length_b   1.000
_cell.length_c   1.000
_cell.angle_alpha   90.00
_cell.angle_beta   90.00
_cell.angle_gamma   90.00
#
_symmetry.space_group_name_H-M   'P 1'
#
loop_
_entity.id
_entity.type
_entity.pdbx_description
1 polymer ?
#
loop_
_entity_poly.entity_id
_entity_poly.type
_entity_poly.pdbx_seq_one_letter_code
_entity_poly.pdbx_strand_id
1 'polypeptide(L)'
;MEKMEHIRGKILQDELIVLDPVDGYLACHDHKGRKTYYGYFEMDSEQLKVLSHEVCYRLILADGRKGNVYTEIVPSNISGKSVAEFHVTGGLKK
;
A
#
# COMPACT_ATOMS: atom_id res chain seq x y z
N MET A 1 -2.08 -16.56 12.72
CA MET A 1 -1.95 -15.79 11.46
C MET A 1 -2.94 -14.66 11.52
N GLU A 2 -2.48 -13.42 11.35
CA GLU A 2 -3.36 -12.27 11.22
C GLU A 2 -4.12 -12.37 9.88
N LYS A 3 -5.42 -12.04 9.91
CA LYS A 3 -6.28 -12.12 8.74
C LYS A 3 -5.97 -10.94 7.83
N MET A 4 -5.33 -11.21 6.69
CA MET A 4 -5.13 -10.19 5.67
C MET A 4 -6.41 -10.04 4.83
N GLU A 5 -6.82 -8.80 4.63
CA GLU A 5 -7.90 -8.38 3.75
C GLU A 5 -7.33 -8.15 2.34
N HIS A 6 -7.94 -8.75 1.33
CA HIS A 6 -7.62 -8.43 -0.06
C HIS A 6 -8.18 -7.05 -0.41
N ILE A 7 -7.35 -6.18 -0.95
CA ILE A 7 -7.69 -4.78 -1.26
C ILE A 7 -7.44 -4.46 -2.72
N ARG A 8 -8.25 -3.54 -3.24
CA ARG A 8 -8.00 -2.86 -4.51
C ARG A 8 -8.02 -1.37 -4.31
N GLY A 9 -7.25 -0.64 -5.10
CA GLY A 9 -7.18 0.80 -4.98
C GLY A 9 -6.26 1.45 -5.99
N LYS A 10 -5.79 2.63 -5.63
CA LYS A 10 -4.82 3.44 -6.38
C LYS A 10 -3.92 4.21 -5.44
N ILE A 11 -2.73 4.56 -5.93
CA ILE A 11 -1.77 5.41 -5.23
C ILE A 11 -1.75 6.77 -5.91
N LEU A 12 -1.82 7.83 -5.11
CA LEU A 12 -1.67 9.20 -5.56
C LEU A 12 -0.43 9.83 -4.93
N GLN A 13 0.21 10.71 -5.68
CA GLN A 13 1.11 11.73 -5.17
C GLN A 13 0.39 13.07 -5.31
N ASP A 14 0.07 13.69 -4.17
CA ASP A 14 -0.85 14.83 -4.10
C ASP A 14 -2.21 14.51 -4.76
N GLU A 15 -2.49 15.07 -5.94
CA GLU A 15 -3.72 14.84 -6.71
C GLU A 15 -3.47 14.02 -8.00
N LEU A 16 -2.22 13.64 -8.28
CA LEU A 16 -1.85 12.86 -9.46
C LEU A 16 -1.89 11.37 -9.13
N ILE A 17 -2.58 10.59 -9.96
CA ILE A 17 -2.55 9.12 -9.89
C ILE A 17 -1.19 8.64 -10.38
N VAL A 18 -0.46 7.94 -9.51
CA VAL A 18 0.85 7.35 -9.85
C VAL A 18 0.76 5.86 -10.12
N LEU A 19 -0.19 5.15 -9.48
CA LEU A 19 -0.49 3.74 -9.76
C LEU A 19 -2.01 3.49 -9.72
N ASP A 20 -2.54 2.87 -10.77
CA ASP A 20 -3.91 2.41 -10.89
C ASP A 20 -3.99 1.28 -11.95
N PRO A 21 -4.46 0.06 -11.61
CA PRO A 21 -4.91 -0.37 -10.29
C PRO A 21 -3.75 -0.82 -9.38
N VAL A 22 -3.99 -0.75 -8.07
CA VAL A 22 -3.25 -1.51 -7.06
C VAL A 22 -4.12 -2.65 -6.58
N ASP A 23 -3.58 -3.86 -6.59
CA ASP A 23 -4.20 -5.08 -6.07
C ASP A 23 -3.24 -5.74 -5.07
N GLY A 24 -3.71 -6.01 -3.85
CA GLY A 24 -2.83 -6.42 -2.76
C GLY A 24 -3.55 -6.82 -1.48
N TYR A 25 -2.83 -6.77 -0.37
CA TYR A 25 -3.32 -7.22 0.93
C TYR A 25 -3.07 -6.18 2.01
N LEU A 26 -4.04 -6.05 2.91
CA LEU A 26 -4.01 -5.15 4.06
C LEU A 26 -4.22 -5.95 5.34
N ALA A 27 -3.40 -5.70 6.35
CA ALA A 27 -3.56 -6.19 7.69
C ALA A 27 -3.70 -5.03 8.68
N CYS A 28 -4.21 -5.36 9.87
CA CYS A 28 -4.39 -4.42 10.96
C CYS A 28 -3.87 -5.06 12.24
N HIS A 29 -2.94 -4.37 12.92
CA HIS A 29 -2.61 -4.64 14.31
C HIS A 29 -3.45 -3.73 15.19
N ASP A 30 -4.00 -4.29 16.27
CA ASP A 30 -4.62 -3.52 17.33
C ASP A 30 -3.78 -3.66 18.60
N HIS A 31 -3.15 -2.56 19.02
CA HIS A 31 -2.40 -2.51 20.27
C HIS A 31 -2.98 -1.44 21.19
N LYS A 32 -3.54 -1.87 22.32
CA LYS A 32 -4.13 -0.99 23.35
C LYS A 32 -5.15 0.01 22.76
N GLY A 33 -5.96 -0.42 21.80
CA GLY A 33 -6.98 0.41 21.14
C GLY A 33 -6.45 1.32 20.04
N ARG A 34 -5.15 1.24 19.71
CA ARG A 34 -4.56 1.90 18.55
C ARG A 34 -4.43 0.90 17.42
N LYS A 35 -5.09 1.21 16.30
CA LYS A 35 -5.00 0.42 15.07
C LYS A 35 -3.87 0.93 14.19
N THR A 36 -2.94 0.06 13.84
CA THR A 36 -1.91 0.29 12.83
C THR A 36 -2.19 -0.59 11.63
N TYR A 37 -2.20 0.00 10.44
CA TYR A 37 -2.48 -0.70 9.19
C TYR A 37 -1.20 -0.80 8.38
N TYR A 38 -0.99 -1.96 7.77
CA TYR A 38 0.14 -2.25 6.91
C TYR A 38 -0.28 -3.26 5.87
N GLY A 39 0.50 -3.41 4.81
CA GLY A 39 0.12 -4.29 3.73
C GLY A 39 1.19 -4.35 2.66
N TYR A 40 0.84 -4.98 1.56
CA TYR A 40 1.70 -4.99 0.39
C TYR A 40 0.87 -5.15 -0.87
N PHE A 41 1.46 -4.77 -2.00
CA PHE A 41 0.97 -5.14 -3.33
C PHE A 41 2.14 -5.59 -4.20
N GLU A 42 1.87 -6.49 -5.13
CA GLU A 42 2.86 -7.05 -6.05
C GLU A 42 2.52 -6.66 -7.48
N MET A 43 3.50 -6.13 -8.22
CA MET A 43 3.36 -5.81 -9.64
C MET A 43 4.72 -5.87 -10.34
N ASP A 44 4.75 -5.51 -11.62
CA ASP A 44 5.98 -5.51 -12.40
C ASP A 44 7.00 -4.53 -11.80
N SER A 45 8.26 -4.96 -11.70
CA SER A 45 9.31 -4.15 -11.07
C SER A 45 9.49 -2.78 -11.72
N GLU A 46 9.30 -2.69 -13.05
CA GLU A 46 9.35 -1.43 -13.79
C GLU A 46 8.23 -0.46 -13.36
N GLN A 47 7.04 -0.97 -13.05
CA GLN A 47 5.93 -0.15 -12.56
C GLN A 47 6.17 0.34 -11.15
N LEU A 48 6.90 -0.38 -10.30
CA LEU A 48 7.20 0.08 -8.94
C LEU A 48 8.27 1.17 -8.88
N LYS A 49 9.06 1.38 -9.94
CA LYS A 49 10.12 2.42 -9.98
C LYS A 49 9.62 3.85 -9.83
N VAL A 50 8.33 4.12 -10.05
CA VAL A 50 7.71 5.43 -9.79
C VAL A 50 7.57 5.72 -8.29
N LEU A 51 7.58 4.69 -7.44
CA LEU A 51 7.51 4.86 -6.00
C LEU A 51 8.90 5.09 -5.39
N SER A 52 8.96 5.94 -4.38
CA SER A 52 10.15 6.19 -3.56
C SER A 52 9.82 6.03 -2.08
N HIS A 53 10.71 5.40 -1.32
CA HIS A 53 10.56 5.22 0.13
C HIS A 53 10.60 6.54 0.92
N GLU A 54 11.13 7.62 0.32
CA GLU A 54 11.21 8.94 0.94
C GLU A 54 9.91 9.75 0.76
N VAL A 55 9.02 9.32 -0.14
CA VAL A 55 7.81 10.05 -0.51
C VAL A 55 6.60 9.48 0.21
N CYS A 56 5.80 10.39 0.79
CA CYS A 56 4.51 10.03 1.36
C CYS A 56 3.45 10.05 0.26
N TYR A 57 2.87 8.90 -0.03
CA TYR A 57 1.78 8.77 -1.00
C TYR A 57 0.43 8.64 -0.32
N ARG A 58 -0.66 8.83 -1.07
CA ARG A 58 -2.02 8.58 -0.61
C ARG A 58 -2.56 7.32 -1.27
N LEU A 59 -2.82 6.30 -0.46
CA LEU A 59 -3.56 5.10 -0.86
C LEU A 59 -5.06 5.40 -0.79
N ILE A 60 -5.77 5.16 -1.89
CA ILE A 60 -7.24 5.22 -1.96
C ILE A 60 -7.74 3.84 -2.34
N LEU A 61 -8.46 3.19 -1.42
CA LEU A 61 -9.08 1.89 -1.62
C LEU A 61 -10.41 2.02 -2.36
N ALA A 62 -10.78 0.97 -3.08
CA ALA A 62 -12.01 0.90 -3.87
C ALA A 62 -13.28 1.03 -3.02
N ASP A 63 -13.22 0.74 -1.72
CA ASP A 63 -14.33 0.91 -0.78
C ASP A 63 -14.43 2.32 -0.16
N GLY A 64 -13.56 3.24 -0.61
CA GLY A 64 -13.50 4.63 -0.20
C GLY A 64 -12.56 4.92 0.97
N ARG A 65 -11.99 3.90 1.62
CA ARG A 65 -10.96 4.13 2.64
C ARG A 65 -9.72 4.77 2.01
N LYS A 66 -9.13 5.74 2.69
CA LYS A 66 -7.90 6.43 2.28
C LYS A 66 -6.95 6.62 3.46
N GLY A 67 -5.66 6.58 3.16
CA GLY A 67 -4.61 6.79 4.15
C GLY A 67 -3.29 7.15 3.49
N ASN A 68 -2.43 7.79 4.27
CA ASN A 68 -1.09 8.13 3.80
C ASN A 68 -0.17 6.91 4.01
N VAL A 69 0.66 6.59 3.03
CA VAL A 69 1.54 5.43 3.05
C VAL A 69 2.96 5.81 2.64
N TYR A 70 3.92 5.14 3.27
CA TYR A 70 5.29 5.04 2.78
C TYR A 70 5.53 3.61 2.31
N THR A 71 6.28 3.46 1.22
CA THR A 71 6.47 2.17 0.56
C THR A 71 7.93 1.76 0.58
N GLU A 72 8.19 0.50 0.87
CA GLU A 72 9.49 -0.14 0.67
C GLU A 72 9.36 -1.15 -0.47
N ILE A 73 10.23 -1.05 -1.48
CA ILE A 73 10.20 -1.95 -2.63
C ILE A 73 11.23 -3.05 -2.40
N VAL A 74 10.74 -4.30 -2.38
CA VAL A 74 11.58 -5.49 -2.24
C VAL A 74 11.38 -6.44 -3.43
N PRO A 75 12.38 -7.26 -3.78
CA PRO A 75 12.21 -8.29 -4.80
C PRO A 75 11.09 -9.27 -4.44
N SER A 76 10.27 -9.65 -5.44
CA SER A 76 9.36 -10.79 -5.29
C SER A 76 10.11 -12.11 -5.53
N ASN A 77 9.50 -13.22 -5.11
CA ASN A 77 9.89 -14.56 -5.52
C ASN A 77 9.52 -14.87 -6.99
N ILE A 78 8.75 -13.99 -7.64
CA ILE A 78 8.39 -14.08 -9.06
C ILE A 78 9.34 -13.21 -9.89
N SER A 79 9.97 -13.81 -10.90
CA SER A 79 10.88 -13.08 -11.80
C SER A 79 10.17 -11.93 -12.51
N GLY A 80 10.82 -10.76 -12.55
CA GLY A 80 10.28 -9.54 -13.16
C GLY A 80 9.28 -8.78 -12.28
N LYS A 81 8.98 -9.27 -11.08
CA LYS A 81 8.07 -8.62 -10.13
C LYS A 81 8.78 -8.13 -8.87
N SER A 82 8.19 -7.13 -8.26
CA SER A 82 8.57 -6.62 -6.95
C SER A 82 7.34 -6.44 -6.08
N VAL A 83 7.57 -6.43 -4.77
CA VAL A 83 6.56 -6.17 -3.75
C VAL A 83 6.79 -4.76 -3.21
N ALA A 84 5.73 -3.95 -3.17
CA ALA A 84 5.72 -2.71 -2.41
C ALA A 84 5.06 -2.98 -1.06
N GLU A 85 5.86 -3.14 -0.03
CA GLU A 85 5.38 -3.18 1.36
C GLU A 85 5.05 -1.76 1.82
N PHE A 86 3.98 -1.59 2.58
CA PHE A 86 3.57 -0.27 3.04
C PHE A 86 3.06 -0.26 4.47
N HIS A 87 3.25 0.88 5.12
CA HIS A 87 2.67 1.21 6.42
C HIS A 87 1.80 2.45 6.30
N VAL A 88 0.59 2.39 6.87
CA VAL A 88 -0.32 3.54 6.88
C VAL A 88 0.02 4.46 8.05
N THR A 89 0.33 5.72 7.74
CA THR A 89 0.53 6.77 8.74
C THR A 89 -0.80 7.48 9.05
N GLY A 90 -1.14 7.58 10.33
CA GLY A 90 -2.36 8.28 10.79
C GLY A 90 -3.68 7.51 10.61
N GLY A 91 -3.61 6.26 10.12
CA GLY A 91 -4.75 5.35 9.97
C GLY A 91 -5.51 5.49 8.64
N LEU A 92 -6.46 4.58 8.42
CA LEU A 92 -7.38 4.60 7.28
C LEU A 92 -8.70 5.26 7.66
N LYS A 93 -9.14 6.24 6.85
CA LYS A 93 -10.39 6.98 7.05
C LYS A 93 -11.26 6.85 5.79
N LYS A 94 -12.57 6.92 5.94
CA LYS A 94 -13.51 6.98 4.82
C LYS A 94 -13.76 8.44 4.42
#